data_AF-A0A314XSC9-F1
#
_entry.id   AF-A0A314XSC9-F1
#
_cell.length_a   1.000
_cell.length_b   1.000
_cell.length_c   1.000
_cell.angle_alpha   90.00
_cell.angle_beta   90.00
_cell.angle_gamma   90.00
#
_symmetry.space_group_name_H-M   'P 1'
#
loop_
_entity.id
_entity.type
_entity.pdbx_description
1 polymer ?
#
loop_
_entity_poly.entity_id
_entity_poly.type
_entity_poly.pdbx_seq_one_letter_code
_entity_poly.pdbx_strand_id
1 'polypeptide(L)'
;MSTLTHHKKSVRAMAQHPKDINSFASVSADNVKKFNLPNGEFLHNMMSQQKTIVNAMAVNRDGVMATGAAVFALSYDVTGTRLVTCGADKTIKMWKKDQNATPETHPLNFKPPKDIRRF
;
A
#
# COMPACT_ATOMS: atom_id res chain seq x y z
N MET A 1 8.71 8.62 -23.04
CA MET A 1 9.25 8.72 -21.67
C MET A 1 8.35 9.68 -20.91
N SER A 2 7.75 9.26 -19.79
CA SER A 2 6.83 10.07 -18.97
C SER A 2 7.42 10.29 -17.58
N THR A 3 7.27 11.50 -17.03
CA THR A 3 7.79 11.87 -15.70
C THR A 3 6.63 12.27 -14.79
N LEU A 4 6.47 11.61 -13.64
CA LEU A 4 5.34 11.80 -12.73
C LEU A 4 5.76 12.58 -11.47
N THR A 5 5.26 13.80 -11.30
CA THR A 5 5.72 14.74 -10.25
C THR A 5 4.64 15.05 -9.19
N HIS A 6 3.76 14.08 -8.90
CA HIS A 6 2.62 14.28 -8.00
C HIS A 6 2.95 14.25 -6.50
N HIS A 7 4.12 13.73 -6.12
CA HIS A 7 4.56 13.70 -4.73
C HIS A 7 5.30 14.98 -4.34
N LYS A 8 5.05 15.47 -3.13
CA LYS A 8 5.74 16.62 -2.54
C LYS A 8 6.98 16.24 -1.73
N LYS A 9 7.18 14.93 -1.51
CA LYS A 9 8.30 14.35 -0.77
C LYS A 9 8.89 13.17 -1.55
N SER A 10 10.00 12.64 -1.04
CA SER A 10 10.70 11.51 -1.65
C SER A 10 9.79 10.28 -1.78
N VAL A 11 9.72 9.74 -3.00
CA VAL A 11 9.10 8.44 -3.30
C VAL A 11 10.08 7.35 -2.87
N ARG A 12 9.67 6.52 -1.90
CA ARG A 12 10.55 5.54 -1.25
C ARG A 12 10.29 4.10 -1.66
N ALA A 13 9.05 3.79 -2.02
CA ALA A 13 8.69 2.47 -2.53
C ALA A 13 7.55 2.58 -3.55
N MET A 14 7.47 1.57 -4.40
CA MET A 14 6.41 1.37 -5.38
C MET A 14 6.01 -0.11 -5.38
N ALA A 15 4.76 -0.39 -5.71
CA ALA A 15 4.26 -1.74 -5.83
C ALA A 15 3.20 -1.80 -6.92
N GLN A 16 3.33 -2.76 -7.83
CA GLN A 16 2.30 -3.08 -8.82
C GLN A 16 1.33 -4.08 -8.22
N HIS A 17 0.04 -3.97 -8.56
CA HIS A 17 -0.93 -4.96 -8.13
C HIS A 17 -0.77 -6.24 -8.97
N PRO A 18 -0.69 -7.45 -8.37
CA PRO A 18 -0.45 -8.69 -9.12
C PRO A 18 -1.54 -9.07 -10.15
N LYS A 19 -2.82 -8.75 -9.86
CA LYS A 19 -3.96 -8.95 -10.79
C LYS A 19 -4.30 -7.72 -11.65
N ASP A 20 -4.39 -6.53 -11.06
CA ASP A 20 -4.58 -5.27 -11.77
C ASP A 20 -3.25 -4.79 -12.38
N ILE A 21 -2.89 -5.39 -13.52
CA ILE A 21 -1.65 -5.09 -14.24
C ILE A 21 -1.61 -3.65 -14.79
N ASN A 22 -2.76 -3.00 -14.92
CA ASN A 22 -2.91 -1.67 -15.50
C ASN A 22 -2.70 -0.55 -14.48
N SER A 23 -2.19 -0.86 -13.28
CA SER A 23 -1.91 0.17 -12.29
C SER A 23 -0.79 -0.20 -11.34
N PHE A 24 -0.18 0.83 -10.76
CA PHE A 24 0.76 0.68 -9.66
C PHE A 24 0.50 1.75 -8.60
N ALA A 25 1.00 1.50 -7.40
CA ALA A 25 1.00 2.46 -6.32
C ALA A 25 2.44 2.91 -6.03
N SER A 26 2.59 4.17 -5.63
CA SER A 26 3.83 4.71 -5.07
C SER A 26 3.56 5.30 -3.70
N VAL A 27 4.55 5.18 -2.81
CA VAL A 27 4.46 5.70 -1.45
C VAL A 27 5.55 6.70 -1.15
N SER A 28 5.15 7.73 -0.42
CA SER A 28 5.99 8.79 0.11
C SER A 28 5.44 9.21 1.47
N ALA A 29 6.21 10.00 2.22
CA ALA A 29 5.82 10.54 3.53
C ALA A 29 4.74 11.65 3.45
N ASP A 30 4.18 11.91 2.25
CA ASP A 30 3.02 12.76 2.05
C ASP A 30 1.74 11.93 1.86
N ASN A 31 1.76 10.97 0.94
CA ASN A 31 0.63 10.09 0.67
C ASN A 31 1.07 8.82 -0.08
N VAL A 32 0.16 7.85 -0.15
CA VAL A 32 0.21 6.76 -1.13
C VAL A 32 -0.67 7.17 -2.31
N LYS A 33 -0.13 7.05 -3.52
CA LYS A 33 -0.80 7.45 -4.76
C LYS A 33 -0.89 6.26 -5.72
N LYS A 34 -2.03 6.12 -6.38
CA LYS A 34 -2.25 5.11 -7.42
C LYS A 34 -2.19 5.78 -8.80
N PHE A 35 -1.55 5.11 -9.76
CA PHE A 35 -1.38 5.56 -11.13
C PHE A 35 -1.80 4.45 -12.10
N ASN A 36 -2.29 4.83 -13.27
CA ASN A 36 -2.54 3.88 -14.34
C ASN A 36 -1.27 3.57 -15.15
N LEU A 37 -1.34 2.48 -15.90
CA LEU A 37 -0.37 2.10 -16.92
C LEU A 37 -1.13 1.91 -18.25
N PRO A 38 -0.49 2.17 -19.40
CA PRO A 38 0.92 2.57 -19.55
C PRO A 38 1.15 4.09 -19.39
N ASN A 39 0.10 4.91 -19.36
CA ASN A 39 0.20 6.36 -19.49
C ASN A 39 0.73 7.07 -18.24
N GLY A 40 0.59 6.48 -17.05
CA GLY A 40 1.06 7.07 -15.79
C GLY A 40 0.15 8.17 -15.25
N GLU A 41 -1.12 8.20 -15.64
CA GLU A 41 -2.10 9.16 -15.14
C GLU A 41 -2.39 8.90 -13.66
N PHE A 42 -2.46 9.99 -12.89
CA PHE A 42 -2.83 9.93 -11.49
C PHE A 42 -4.30 9.54 -11.34
N LEU A 43 -4.57 8.46 -10.60
CA LEU A 43 -5.92 7.99 -10.33
C LEU A 43 -6.48 8.62 -9.05
N HIS A 44 -5.91 8.25 -7.90
CA HIS A 44 -6.34 8.76 -6.61
C HIS A 44 -5.27 8.59 -5.53
N ASN A 45 -5.48 9.27 -4.40
CA ASN A 45 -4.74 9.02 -3.17
C ASN A 45 -5.39 7.87 -2.40
N MET A 46 -4.62 7.14 -1.58
CA MET A 46 -5.20 6.23 -0.60
C MET A 46 -5.81 7.01 0.57
N MET A 47 -6.89 6.49 1.16
CA MET A 47 -7.63 7.20 2.22
C MET A 47 -6.91 7.23 3.57
N SER A 48 -5.98 6.30 3.80
CA SER A 48 -5.19 6.25 5.03
C SER A 48 -4.01 7.19 4.95
N GLN A 49 -4.03 8.28 5.73
CA GLN A 49 -2.88 9.15 5.89
C GLN A 49 -1.87 8.52 6.87
N GLN A 50 -0.74 8.10 6.33
CA GLN A 50 0.40 7.67 7.12
C GLN A 50 1.17 8.93 7.56
N LYS A 51 1.02 9.37 8.81
CA LYS A 51 1.72 10.55 9.36
C LYS A 51 3.19 10.26 9.70
N THR A 52 3.87 9.49 8.87
CA THR A 52 5.25 9.02 9.10
C THR A 52 5.96 8.75 7.77
N ILE A 53 7.28 8.60 7.83
CA ILE A 53 8.09 8.25 6.67
C ILE A 53 7.95 6.74 6.43
N VAL A 54 7.21 6.38 5.38
CA VAL A 54 7.09 4.99 4.92
C VAL A 54 8.27 4.65 4.01
N ASN A 55 8.93 3.52 4.28
CA ASN A 55 10.11 3.08 3.55
C ASN A 55 9.82 1.90 2.62
N ALA A 56 8.85 1.05 2.94
CA ALA A 56 8.56 -0.16 2.19
C ALA A 56 7.05 -0.35 1.95
N MET A 57 6.72 -0.96 0.82
CA MET A 57 5.35 -1.27 0.40
C MET A 57 5.29 -2.56 -0.43
N ALA A 58 4.22 -3.33 -0.27
CA ALA A 58 3.88 -4.46 -1.13
C ALA A 58 2.36 -4.63 -1.21
N VAL A 59 1.91 -5.27 -2.29
CA VAL A 59 0.50 -5.57 -2.55
C VAL A 59 0.37 -7.06 -2.85
N ASN A 60 -0.58 -7.74 -2.22
CA ASN A 60 -0.85 -9.14 -2.49
C ASN A 60 -1.93 -9.34 -3.57
N ARG A 61 -2.20 -10.60 -3.95
CA ARG A 61 -3.19 -10.96 -4.97
C ARG A 61 -4.65 -10.67 -4.59
N ASP A 62 -4.93 -10.42 -3.31
CA ASP A 62 -6.26 -10.07 -2.80
C ASP A 62 -6.47 -8.54 -2.75
N GLY A 63 -5.49 -7.76 -3.21
CA GLY A 63 -5.54 -6.29 -3.17
C GLY A 63 -5.21 -5.69 -1.82
N VAL A 64 -4.68 -6.49 -0.88
CA VAL A 64 -4.19 -5.97 0.41
C VAL A 64 -2.84 -5.30 0.20
N MET A 65 -2.77 -4.03 0.55
CA MET A 65 -1.55 -3.23 0.54
C MET A 65 -1.01 -3.11 1.96
N ALA A 66 0.27 -3.46 2.14
CA ALA A 66 1.00 -3.27 3.38
C ALA A 66 2.06 -2.19 3.19
N THR A 67 2.15 -1.27 4.15
CA THR A 67 3.18 -0.22 4.21
C THR A 67 3.86 -0.23 5.58
N GLY A 68 5.16 0.06 5.62
CA GLY A 68 5.92 0.07 6.87
C GLY A 68 6.87 1.26 6.99
N ALA A 69 6.83 1.95 8.13
CA ALA A 69 7.68 3.10 8.43
C ALA A 69 9.04 2.69 9.01
N ALA A 70 9.04 1.95 10.13
CA ALA A 70 10.26 1.39 10.73
C ALA A 70 10.69 0.05 10.08
N VAL A 71 10.14 -0.25 8.91
CA VAL A 71 10.40 -1.47 8.14
C VAL A 71 11.23 -1.08 6.92
N PHE A 72 12.37 -1.73 6.74
CA PHE A 72 13.26 -1.44 5.61
C PHE A 72 12.85 -2.19 4.35
N ALA A 73 12.35 -3.42 4.51
CA ALA A 73 11.80 -4.20 3.42
C ALA A 73 10.64 -5.06 3.92
N LEU A 74 9.69 -5.30 3.03
CA LEU A 74 8.60 -6.21 3.25
C LEU A 74 8.21 -6.89 1.95
N SER A 75 7.70 -8.12 2.04
CA SER A 75 7.21 -8.87 0.89
C SER A 75 6.11 -9.82 1.32
N TYR A 76 5.16 -10.05 0.42
CA TYR A 76 4.29 -11.20 0.54
C TYR A 76 4.99 -12.45 0.01
N ASP A 77 4.57 -13.62 0.51
CA ASP A 77 4.90 -14.88 -0.11
C ASP A 77 4.12 -15.07 -1.44
N VAL A 78 4.49 -16.09 -2.23
CA VAL A 78 3.87 -16.35 -3.54
C VAL A 78 2.35 -16.55 -3.44
N THR A 79 1.88 -17.13 -2.33
CA THR A 79 0.44 -17.33 -2.10
C THR A 79 -0.29 -16.05 -1.72
N GLY A 80 0.42 -15.04 -1.19
CA GLY A 80 -0.16 -13.80 -0.66
C GLY A 80 -0.76 -13.92 0.74
N THR A 81 -0.54 -15.04 1.43
CA THR A 81 -1.14 -15.36 2.74
C THR A 81 -0.24 -15.06 3.93
N ARG A 82 1.05 -14.80 3.68
CA ARG A 82 2.04 -14.40 4.67
C ARG A 82 2.70 -13.11 4.23
N LEU A 83 2.81 -12.18 5.17
CA LEU A 83 3.64 -10.99 5.02
C LEU A 83 4.92 -11.21 5.82
N VAL A 84 6.07 -10.96 5.20
CA VAL A 84 7.38 -11.00 5.86
C VAL A 84 7.92 -9.58 5.91
N THR A 85 8.38 -9.15 7.08
CA THR A 85 8.92 -7.80 7.31
C THR A 85 10.25 -7.85 8.04
N CYS A 86 11.19 -6.98 7.68
CA CYS A 86 12.45 -6.78 8.40
C CYS A 86 12.73 -5.29 8.66
N GLY A 87 13.37 -4.98 9.78
CA GLY A 87 13.62 -3.59 10.20
C GLY A 87 14.82 -3.43 11.11
N ALA A 88 14.88 -2.29 11.80
CA ALA A 88 16.02 -1.89 12.63
C ALA A 88 16.19 -2.72 13.92
N ASP A 89 15.16 -3.45 14.34
CA ASP A 89 15.16 -4.25 15.58
C ASP A 89 15.93 -5.57 15.47
N LYS A 90 16.62 -5.79 14.34
CA LYS A 90 17.39 -7.01 14.03
C LYS A 90 16.53 -8.28 14.00
N THR A 91 15.22 -8.14 13.76
CA THR A 91 14.30 -9.28 13.63
C THR A 91 13.67 -9.36 12.25
N ILE A 92 13.26 -10.58 11.89
CA ILE A 92 12.35 -10.85 10.79
C ILE A 92 11.04 -11.29 11.41
N LYS A 93 9.95 -10.59 11.09
CA LYS A 93 8.61 -10.92 11.57
C LYS A 93 7.77 -11.45 10.42
N MET A 94 7.08 -12.57 10.67
CA MET A 94 6.12 -13.16 9.75
C MET A 94 4.70 -12.98 10.29
N TRP A 95 3.83 -12.47 9.44
CA TRP A 95 2.43 -12.19 9.76
C TRP A 95 1.52 -13.13 8.99
N LYS A 96 0.42 -13.54 9.61
CA LYS A 96 -0.63 -14.36 8.99
C LYS A 96 -1.98 -13.71 9.20
N LYS A 97 -2.93 -13.96 8.29
CA LYS A 97 -4.34 -13.62 8.50
C LYS A 97 -4.86 -14.35 9.74
N ASP A 98 -5.68 -13.68 10.54
CA ASP A 98 -6.48 -14.34 11.57
C ASP A 98 -7.62 -15.10 10.89
N GLN A 99 -7.77 -16.38 11.22
CA GLN A 99 -8.79 -17.27 10.65
C GLN A 99 -10.15 -17.09 11.33
N ASN A 100 -10.17 -16.54 12.55
CA ASN A 100 -11.39 -16.35 13.33
C ASN A 100 -11.98 -14.95 13.16
N ALA A 101 -11.34 -14.09 12.36
CA ALA A 101 -11.81 -12.73 12.13
C ALA A 101 -13.06 -12.72 11.23
N THR A 102 -14.11 -12.07 11.71
CA THR A 102 -15.38 -11.86 11.01
C THR A 102 -15.72 -10.37 10.96
N PRO A 103 -16.65 -9.93 10.09
CA PRO A 103 -17.08 -8.53 10.05
C PRO A 103 -17.65 -8.00 11.37
N GLU A 104 -18.22 -8.87 12.21
CA GLU A 104 -18.79 -8.50 13.51
C GLU A 104 -17.71 -8.37 14.58
N THR A 105 -16.70 -9.25 14.56
CA THR A 105 -15.58 -9.21 15.52
C THR A 105 -14.56 -8.13 15.17
N HIS A 106 -14.39 -7.83 13.88
CA HIS A 106 -13.45 -6.84 13.34
C HIS A 106 -14.13 -5.90 12.35
N PRO A 107 -15.08 -5.06 12.81
CA PRO A 107 -15.86 -4.20 11.94
C PRO A 107 -15.00 -3.10 11.29
N LEU A 108 -15.18 -2.93 9.98
CA LEU A 108 -14.54 -1.83 9.25
C LEU A 108 -15.29 -0.52 9.51
N ASN A 109 -14.63 0.41 10.20
CA ASN A 109 -15.17 1.76 10.39
C ASN A 109 -14.88 2.63 9.16
N PHE A 110 -15.58 2.36 8.07
CA PHE A 110 -15.47 3.14 6.84
C PHE A 110 -16.31 4.41 6.93
N LYS A 111 -15.65 5.57 6.88
CA LYS A 111 -16.32 6.86 6.71
C LYS A 111 -15.95 7.42 5.34
N PRO A 112 -16.88 7.43 4.37
CA PRO A 112 -16.59 7.97 3.05
C PRO A 112 -16.18 9.44 3.18
N PRO A 113 -15.17 9.90 2.43
CA PRO A 113 -14.86 11.32 2.33
C PRO A 113 -16.10 12.10 1.89
N LYS A 114 -16.29 13.31 2.45
CA LYS A 114 -17.45 14.16 2.10
C LYS A 114 -17.45 14.54 0.61
N ASP A 115 -16.27 14.62 0.00
CA ASP A 115 -16.08 15.01 -1.40
C ASP A 115 -15.65 13.80 -2.27
N ILE A 116 -16.44 12.73 -2.31
CA ILE A 116 -16.26 11.69 -3.33
C ILE A 116 -16.69 12.27 -4.67
N ARG A 117 -15.74 12.80 -5.46
CA ARG A 117 -15.94 12.98 -6.89
C ARG A 117 -15.95 11.60 -7.54
N ARG A 118 -17.14 11.12 -7.91
CA ARG A 118 -17.27 9.99 -8.83
C ARG A 118 -16.80 10.48 -10.19
N PHE A 119 -15.69 9.92 -10.68
CA PHE A 119 -15.31 10.00 -12.09
C PHE A 119 -15.90 8.78 -12.80
#